data_AF-A0A9E4YP63-F1
#
_entry.id   AF-A0A9E4YP63-F1
#
_cell.length_a   1.000
_cell.length_b   1.000
_cell.length_c   1.000
_cell.angle_alpha   90.00
_cell.angle_beta   90.00
_cell.angle_gamma   90.00
#
_symmetry.space_group_name_H-M   'P 1'
#
loop_
_entity.id
_entity.type
_entity.pdbx_description
1 polymer ?
#
loop_
_entity_poly.entity_id
_entity_poly.type
_entity_poly.pdbx_seq_one_letter_code
_entity_poly.pdbx_strand_id
1 'polypeptide(L)'
;EAVATLLPQTSPGPLRLADWEDIPYGTLVASEWEAAPTRTTSKLLKLFDNALERGRDNSIYGGVEGFMMVEDWQSNLKKITLRVAWINSETGEPGEFNEVFFFHRNSDYGQGE
;
A
#
# COMPACT_ATOMS: atom_id res chain seq x y z
N GLU A 1 -10.25 3.47 4.42
CA GLU A 1 -10.00 2.22 5.19
C GLU A 1 -8.84 1.41 4.64
N ALA A 2 -8.77 1.14 3.33
CA ALA A 2 -7.72 0.29 2.74
C ALA A 2 -6.27 0.72 3.03
N VAL A 3 -5.98 2.02 2.95
CA VAL A 3 -4.64 2.55 3.31
C VAL A 3 -4.37 2.39 4.81
N ALA A 4 -5.38 2.60 5.66
CA ALA A 4 -5.24 2.47 7.12
C ALA A 4 -5.00 1.00 7.57
N THR A 5 -5.32 0.01 6.74
CA THR A 5 -4.94 -1.39 6.97
C THR A 5 -3.43 -1.58 6.92
N LEU A 6 -2.75 -0.85 6.03
CA LEU A 6 -1.29 -0.89 5.89
C LEU A 6 -0.59 0.08 6.86
N LEU A 7 -1.21 1.24 7.08
CA LEU A 7 -0.70 2.35 7.90
C LEU A 7 -1.78 2.83 8.89
N PRO A 8 -2.10 2.05 9.94
CA PRO A 8 -3.01 2.50 10.97
C PRO A 8 -2.38 3.67 11.74
N GLN A 9 -3.21 4.62 12.15
CA GLN A 9 -2.75 5.81 12.88
C GLN A 9 -2.40 5.52 14.34
N THR A 10 -2.93 4.43 14.91
CA THR A 10 -2.90 4.14 16.35
C THR A 10 -1.86 3.09 16.76
N SER A 11 -1.19 2.43 15.82
CA SER A 11 -0.24 1.34 16.07
C SER A 11 0.73 1.19 14.91
N PRO A 12 1.90 0.53 15.07
CA PRO A 12 2.74 0.20 13.93
C PRO A 12 2.01 -0.76 12.99
N GLY A 13 1.67 -0.28 11.79
CA GLY A 13 1.03 -1.08 10.75
C GLY A 13 1.93 -2.15 10.15
N PRO A 14 1.36 -3.09 9.39
CA PRO A 14 2.13 -4.15 8.74
C PRO A 14 3.20 -3.60 7.80
N LEU A 15 3.00 -2.42 7.17
CA LEU A 15 4.03 -1.78 6.35
C LEU A 15 5.23 -1.29 7.18
N ARG A 16 5.00 -0.87 8.44
CA ARG A 16 6.08 -0.44 9.35
C ARG A 16 6.85 -1.62 9.94
N LEU A 17 6.22 -2.78 10.03
CA LEU A 17 6.80 -4.01 10.58
C LEU A 17 7.52 -4.86 9.52
N ALA A 18 7.43 -4.50 8.25
CA ALA A 18 8.13 -5.19 7.18
C ALA A 18 9.65 -5.00 7.28
N ASP A 19 10.42 -5.97 6.81
CA ASP A 19 11.87 -5.79 6.68
C ASP A 19 12.18 -4.81 5.54
N TRP A 20 13.16 -3.93 5.75
CA TRP A 20 13.48 -2.90 4.77
C TRP A 20 13.90 -3.48 3.42
N GLU A 21 14.66 -4.57 3.43
CA GLU A 21 15.18 -5.25 2.23
C GLU A 21 14.07 -5.96 1.43
N ASP A 22 12.98 -6.31 2.11
CA ASP A 22 11.85 -7.03 1.52
C ASP A 22 10.91 -6.13 0.72
N ILE A 23 11.05 -4.82 0.81
CA ILE A 23 10.23 -3.84 0.07
C ILE A 23 11.01 -3.40 -1.18
N PRO A 24 10.73 -3.94 -2.37
CA PRO A 24 11.44 -3.58 -3.60
C PRO A 24 11.10 -2.15 -4.04
N TYR A 25 11.99 -1.54 -4.82
CA TYR A 25 11.67 -0.30 -5.53
C TYR A 25 10.76 -0.57 -6.72
N GLY A 26 9.94 0.42 -7.09
CA GLY A 26 9.04 0.37 -8.24
C GLY A 26 7.56 0.49 -7.85
N THR A 27 6.69 0.27 -8.83
CA THR A 27 5.23 0.29 -8.64
C THR A 27 4.73 -1.14 -8.55
N LEU A 28 4.00 -1.41 -7.47
CA LEU A 28 3.40 -2.70 -7.19
C LEU A 28 1.88 -2.56 -7.18
N VAL A 29 1.19 -3.39 -7.94
CA VAL A 29 -0.28 -3.40 -8.01
C VAL A 29 -0.83 -4.36 -6.97
N ALA A 30 -1.84 -3.93 -6.21
CA ALA A 30 -2.42 -4.71 -5.12
C ALA A 30 -3.03 -6.03 -5.62
N SER A 31 -3.73 -6.00 -6.76
CA SER A 31 -4.33 -7.17 -7.40
C SER A 31 -3.31 -8.19 -7.90
N GLU A 32 -2.05 -7.79 -8.10
CA GLU A 32 -0.94 -8.65 -8.55
C GLU A 32 -0.11 -9.23 -7.38
N TRP A 33 -0.71 -9.35 -6.18
CA TRP A 33 -0.01 -9.80 -4.97
C TRP A 33 0.65 -11.19 -5.09
N GLU A 34 0.18 -12.06 -5.99
CA GLU A 34 0.77 -13.37 -6.28
C GLU A 34 2.11 -13.27 -7.05
N ALA A 35 2.26 -12.22 -7.86
CA ALA A 35 3.46 -11.96 -8.65
C ALA A 35 4.48 -11.08 -7.91
N ALA A 36 4.20 -10.73 -6.65
CA ALA A 36 5.07 -9.88 -5.86
C ALA A 36 6.46 -10.50 -5.68
N PRO A 37 7.54 -9.70 -5.75
CA PRO A 37 8.91 -10.22 -5.78
C PRO A 37 9.38 -10.77 -4.44
N THR A 38 8.72 -10.40 -3.33
CA THR A 38 9.03 -10.93 -1.99
C THR A 38 7.76 -11.40 -1.29
N ARG A 39 7.91 -12.35 -0.37
CA ARG A 39 6.79 -12.88 0.43
C ARG A 39 6.13 -11.79 1.29
N THR A 40 6.93 -10.87 1.81
CA THR A 40 6.46 -9.74 2.62
C THR A 40 5.63 -8.78 1.76
N THR A 41 6.13 -8.42 0.57
CA THR A 41 5.37 -7.59 -0.38
C THR A 41 4.09 -8.28 -0.81
N SER A 42 4.13 -9.58 -1.10
CA SER A 42 2.94 -10.39 -1.43
C SER A 42 1.86 -10.29 -0.34
N LYS A 43 2.26 -10.44 0.94
CA LYS A 43 1.33 -10.30 2.07
C LYS A 43 0.75 -8.89 2.17
N LEU A 44 1.58 -7.85 2.02
CA LEU A 44 1.15 -6.46 2.09
C LEU A 44 0.16 -6.11 0.98
N LEU A 45 0.47 -6.49 -0.26
CA LEU A 45 -0.41 -6.27 -1.41
C LEU A 45 -1.72 -7.04 -1.27
N LYS A 46 -1.68 -8.28 -0.77
CA LYS A 46 -2.89 -9.05 -0.46
C LYS A 46 -3.76 -8.40 0.60
N LEU A 47 -3.16 -7.88 1.68
CA LEU A 47 -3.88 -7.13 2.70
C LEU A 47 -4.52 -5.87 2.11
N PHE A 48 -3.80 -5.19 1.23
CA PHE A 48 -4.30 -3.99 0.56
C PHE A 48 -5.47 -4.32 -0.37
N ASP A 49 -5.32 -5.35 -1.21
CA ASP A 49 -6.31 -5.82 -2.17
C ASP A 49 -7.60 -6.26 -1.47
N ASN A 50 -7.49 -7.06 -0.42
CA ASN A 50 -8.63 -7.46 0.41
C ASN A 50 -9.34 -6.24 1.03
N ALA A 51 -8.58 -5.23 1.46
CA ALA A 51 -9.18 -4.03 2.05
C ALA A 51 -9.88 -3.14 1.01
N LEU A 52 -9.57 -3.31 -0.28
CA LEU A 52 -10.26 -2.66 -1.40
C LEU A 52 -11.57 -3.37 -1.78
N GLU A 53 -11.81 -4.60 -1.34
CA GLU A 53 -13.05 -5.34 -1.64
C GLU A 53 -14.31 -4.57 -1.25
N ARG A 54 -14.28 -3.85 -0.12
CA ARG A 54 -15.41 -3.00 0.29
C ARG A 54 -15.67 -1.85 -0.68
N GLY A 55 -14.61 -1.31 -1.29
CA GLY A 55 -14.73 -0.32 -2.35
C GLY A 55 -15.33 -0.92 -3.62
N ARG A 56 -14.89 -2.13 -3.99
CA ARG A 56 -15.39 -2.87 -5.17
C ARG A 56 -16.85 -3.33 -5.03
N ASP A 57 -17.29 -3.62 -3.82
CA ASP A 57 -18.69 -3.99 -3.52
C ASP A 57 -19.64 -2.77 -3.60
N ASN A 58 -19.10 -1.56 -3.44
CA ASN A 58 -19.87 -0.34 -3.59
C ASN A 58 -20.09 -0.01 -5.07
N SER A 59 -21.36 -0.03 -5.52
CA SER A 59 -21.75 0.21 -6.92
C SER A 59 -21.29 1.56 -7.49
N ILE A 60 -20.98 2.54 -6.63
CA ILE A 60 -20.53 3.88 -7.04
C ILE A 60 -19.05 3.86 -7.47
N TYR A 61 -18.24 2.93 -6.98
CA TYR A 61 -16.81 2.85 -7.29
C TYR A 61 -16.52 1.72 -8.28
N GLY A 62 -16.43 2.06 -9.56
CA GLY A 62 -16.00 1.14 -10.61
C GLY A 62 -14.48 1.02 -10.70
N GLY A 63 -13.98 -0.17 -11.01
CA GLY A 63 -12.55 -0.38 -11.33
C GLY A 63 -11.57 0.01 -10.22
N VAL A 64 -11.94 -0.21 -8.96
CA VAL A 64 -11.10 0.12 -7.80
C VAL A 64 -9.79 -0.68 -7.83
N GLU A 65 -8.67 0.04 -7.87
CA GLU A 65 -7.32 -0.55 -7.90
C GLU A 65 -6.37 0.14 -6.92
N GLY A 66 -5.49 -0.66 -6.31
CA GLY A 66 -4.50 -0.21 -5.33
C GLY A 66 -3.09 -0.26 -5.88
N PHE A 67 -2.28 0.75 -5.57
CA PHE A 67 -0.88 0.83 -5.95
C PHE A 67 0.01 1.16 -4.76
N MET A 68 1.11 0.43 -4.61
CA MET A 68 2.20 0.77 -3.72
C MET A 68 3.40 1.18 -4.56
N MET A 69 3.72 2.47 -4.55
CA MET A 69 4.87 3.04 -5.26
C MET A 69 6.01 3.24 -4.28
N VAL A 70 7.15 2.61 -4.54
CA VAL A 70 8.34 2.66 -3.69
C VAL A 70 9.47 3.34 -4.44
N GLU A 71 9.87 4.51 -3.97
CA GLU A 71 10.90 5.35 -4.55
C GLU A 71 12.15 5.38 -3.65
N ASP A 72 13.33 5.36 -4.28
CA ASP A 72 14.57 5.71 -3.59
C ASP A 72 14.61 7.22 -3.37
N TRP A 73 14.41 7.64 -2.11
CA TRP A 73 14.34 9.06 -1.79
C TRP A 73 15.70 9.59 -1.35
N GLN A 74 16.35 8.88 -0.43
CA GLN A 74 17.70 9.15 0.07
C GLN A 74 18.36 7.84 0.51
N SER A 75 19.67 7.84 0.74
CA SER A 75 20.38 6.68 1.29
C SER A 75 19.68 6.15 2.56
N ASN A 76 19.32 4.86 2.53
CA ASN A 76 18.61 4.16 3.61
C ASN A 76 17.19 4.68 3.89
N LEU A 77 16.55 5.39 2.94
CA LEU A 77 15.21 5.95 3.08
C LEU A 77 14.37 5.72 1.81
N LYS A 78 13.30 4.94 1.95
CA LYS A 78 12.29 4.73 0.92
C LYS A 78 11.14 5.71 1.12
N LYS A 79 10.66 6.31 0.04
CA LYS A 79 9.37 7.00 0.01
C LYS A 79 8.34 6.03 -0.56
N ILE A 80 7.34 5.69 0.24
CA ILE A 80 6.26 4.78 -0.14
C ILE A 80 4.99 5.60 -0.30
N THR A 81 4.39 5.55 -1.48
CA THR A 81 3.08 6.15 -1.75
C THR A 81 2.06 5.05 -1.95
N LEU A 82 1.04 5.01 -1.08
CA LEU A 82 -0.12 4.16 -1.23
C LEU A 82 -1.20 4.95 -1.97
N ARG A 83 -1.60 4.46 -3.13
CA ARG A 83 -2.62 5.08 -3.98
C ARG A 83 -3.79 4.13 -4.18
N VAL A 84 -4.99 4.67 -4.11
CA VAL A 84 -6.23 3.99 -4.52
C VAL A 84 -6.82 4.82 -5.65
N ALA A 85 -7.09 4.18 -6.79
CA ALA A 85 -7.74 4.82 -7.93
C ALA A 85 -9.06 4.10 -8.22
N TRP A 86 -10.07 4.85 -8.68
CA TRP A 86 -11.37 4.32 -9.08
C TRP A 86 -12.01 5.22 -10.14
N ILE A 87 -13.07 4.73 -10.76
CA ILE A 87 -13.98 5.51 -11.60
C ILE A 87 -15.30 5.66 -10.85
N ASN A 88 -15.83 6.87 -10.75
CA ASN A 88 -17.18 7.08 -10.25
C ASN A 88 -18.16 6.54 -11.30
N SER A 89 -18.91 5.48 -10.98
CA SER A 89 -19.85 4.83 -11.91
C SER A 89 -21.02 5.73 -12.30
N GLU A 90 -21.35 6.75 -11.51
CA GLU A 90 -22.46 7.67 -11.76
C GLU A 90 -22.06 8.83 -12.68
N THR A 91 -20.85 9.37 -12.50
CA THR A 91 -20.36 10.52 -13.30
C THR A 91 -19.38 10.15 -14.39
N GLY A 92 -18.79 8.96 -14.33
CA GLY A 92 -17.69 8.50 -15.19
C GLY A 92 -16.34 9.15 -14.88
N GLU A 93 -16.26 10.00 -13.85
CA GLU A 93 -15.04 10.73 -13.53
C GLU A 93 -14.06 9.88 -12.70
N PRO A 94 -12.74 10.03 -12.94
CA PRO A 94 -11.74 9.34 -12.14
C PRO A 94 -11.64 9.96 -10.74
N GLY A 95 -11.55 9.10 -9.73
CA GLY A 95 -11.23 9.46 -8.36
C GLY A 95 -9.92 8.83 -7.91
N GLU A 96 -9.22 9.52 -7.01
CA GLU A 96 -8.02 8.97 -6.38
C GLU A 96 -7.87 9.41 -4.93
N PHE A 97 -7.19 8.56 -4.16
CA PHE A 97 -6.72 8.86 -2.82
C PHE A 97 -5.25 8.43 -2.71
N ASN A 98 -4.41 9.29 -2.14
CA ASN A 98 -2.98 9.05 -1.99
C ASN A 98 -2.55 9.31 -0.54
N GLU A 99 -1.71 8.44 0.02
CA GLU A 99 -1.02 8.66 1.28
C GLU A 99 0.47 8.35 1.13
N VAL A 100 1.32 9.23 1.66
CA VAL A 100 2.79 9.12 1.59
C VAL A 100 3.34 8.75 2.96
N PHE A 101 4.24 7.78 2.98
CA PHE A 101 4.97 7.31 4.14
C PHE A 101 6.47 7.21 3.84
N PHE A 102 7.29 7.56 4.83
CA PHE A 102 8.74 7.47 4.73
C PHE A 102 9.25 6.30 5.56
N PHE A 103 9.97 5.38 4.92
CA PHE A 103 10.38 4.12 5.48
C PHE A 103 11.91 4.04 5.58
N HIS A 104 12.43 4.24 6.79
CA HIS A 104 13.88 4.21 7.03
C HIS A 104 14.37 2.79 7.29
N ARG A 105 15.57 2.48 6.81
CA ARG A 105 16.23 1.20 7.06
C ARG A 105 16.51 0.95 8.54
N ASN A 106 16.80 2.01 9.29
CA ASN A 106 17.16 1.94 10.71
C ASN A 106 15.97 2.26 11.63
N SER A 107 14.74 2.23 11.10
CA SER A 107 13.58 2.46 11.95
C SER A 107 13.31 1.26 12.82
N ASP A 108 13.45 1.42 14.13
CA ASP A 108 13.00 0.46 15.13
C ASP A 108 11.48 0.61 15.34
N TYR A 109 10.69 0.15 14.38
CA TYR A 109 9.22 0.14 14.51
C TYR A 109 8.69 -1.11 15.25
N GLY A 110 9.56 -1.84 15.97
CA GLY A 110 9.22 -3.07 16.70
C GLY A 110 10.31 -4.16 16.67
N GLN A 111 11.60 -3.80 16.57
CA GLN A 111 12.72 -4.75 16.70
C GLN A 111 13.47 -4.58 18.04
N GLY A 112 13.06 -3.64 18.89
CA GLY A 112 13.52 -3.48 20.25
C GLY A 112 12.70 -4.27 21.28
N GLU A 113 13.29 -5.39 21.71
CA GLU A 113 13.02 -6.25 22.89
C GLU A 113 11.76 -7.14 22.93
#